data_AF-A0A2T2YG00-F1
#
_entry.id   AF-A0A2T2YG00-F1
#
_cell.length_a   1.000
_cell.length_b   1.000
_cell.length_c   1.000
_cell.angle_alpha   90.00
_cell.angle_beta   90.00
_cell.angle_gamma   90.00
#
_symmetry.space_group_name_H-M   'P 1'
#
loop_
_entity.id
_entity.type
_entity.pdbx_description
1 polymer ?
#
loop_
_entity_poly.entity_id
_entity_poly.type
_entity_poly.pdbx_seq_one_letter_code
_entity_poly.pdbx_strand_id
1 'polypeptide(L)'
;MTKISKKLVTALTVGSLFISHLSRAQFTGSNVVTTAVPVLTIAPDARAAGMGDAGVATSPDNNASFWNPAKLGFVTTDFSASASYSPWLRNIINDMSISYLSGVKKVSERSAFSASLMYFDLGDIQFTDEQGNPVQQFNPKEYFVSFGYGQQLSENLSLGIGARFIHSNLSAGINDSKPGNSVAADIGIYYNKDLTIGARNYNLALGGNISNIGAKINYVNADRKDFLPTNLKLGTAFTMELDPYNTLTLAVDANKLLVPSLGANTGQSVPSAIFSSFSDAPGGASEELQEVILNTGLEYWYNQLFAARLGYFYESPNKGDRHYLSLGAGIRYQKFGIDFAYLVPNGDRSNPLASTLRFTLHFNLSNEEGTGTTVPTE
;
A
#
# COMPACT_ATOMS: atom_id res chain seq x y z
N MET A 1 -42.08 21.84 5.31
CA MET A 1 -41.28 22.80 6.09
C MET A 1 -41.63 22.64 7.56
N THR A 2 -40.79 22.38 8.55
CA THR A 2 -39.34 22.18 8.68
C THR A 2 -39.16 21.66 10.11
N LYS A 3 -38.85 20.38 10.33
CA LYS A 3 -38.42 19.85 11.65
C LYS A 3 -37.48 18.66 11.48
N ILE A 4 -36.33 18.92 10.88
CA ILE A 4 -35.12 18.10 11.06
C ILE A 4 -34.01 19.10 11.42
N SER A 5 -33.06 18.67 12.25
CA SER A 5 -31.84 19.39 12.66
C SER A 5 -31.91 20.28 13.91
N LYS A 6 -31.84 19.64 15.08
CA LYS A 6 -31.07 20.20 16.21
C LYS A 6 -30.17 19.17 16.92
N LYS A 7 -30.32 17.86 16.66
CA LYS A 7 -29.44 16.82 17.24
C LYS A 7 -28.24 16.42 16.35
N LEU A 8 -28.32 16.64 15.04
CA LEU A 8 -27.21 16.33 14.11
C LEU A 8 -26.14 17.43 14.07
N VAL A 9 -26.51 18.68 14.39
CA VAL A 9 -25.58 19.82 14.41
C VAL A 9 -24.71 19.79 15.67
N THR A 10 -25.25 19.32 16.80
CA THR A 10 -24.51 19.23 18.07
C THR A 10 -23.47 18.10 18.10
N ALA A 11 -23.65 17.04 17.30
CA ALA A 11 -22.62 16.01 17.13
C ALA A 11 -21.43 16.49 16.28
N LEU A 12 -21.65 17.50 15.41
CA LEU A 12 -20.61 18.09 14.57
C LEU A 12 -19.81 19.20 15.25
N THR A 13 -20.32 19.80 16.34
CA THR A 13 -19.64 20.90 17.06
C THR A 13 -18.87 20.46 18.31
N VAL A 14 -19.09 19.25 18.81
CA VAL A 14 -18.30 18.67 19.92
C VAL A 14 -17.01 17.98 19.41
N GLY A 15 -16.92 17.69 18.10
CA GLY A 15 -15.70 17.16 17.46
C GLY A 15 -14.62 18.21 17.14
N SER A 16 -14.89 19.49 17.36
CA SER A 16 -14.03 20.60 16.89
C SER A 16 -13.26 21.34 18.00
N LEU A 17 -13.34 20.88 19.26
CA LEU A 17 -12.79 21.61 20.42
C LEU A 17 -11.77 20.82 21.27
N PHE A 18 -11.23 19.72 20.76
CA PHE A 18 -10.19 18.92 21.45
C PHE A 18 -8.80 18.94 20.79
N ILE A 19 -8.50 19.91 19.90
CA ILE A 19 -7.18 20.06 19.26
C ILE A 19 -6.53 21.41 19.60
N SER A 20 -6.52 21.77 20.88
CA SER A 20 -5.67 22.85 21.35
C SER A 20 -5.12 22.50 22.72
N HIS A 21 -3.79 22.41 22.80
CA HIS A 21 -2.94 22.05 23.94
C HIS A 21 -2.31 20.65 23.87
N LEU A 22 -1.50 20.40 22.83
CA LEU A 22 -0.32 19.56 22.97
C LEU A 22 0.91 20.47 22.89
N SER A 23 1.63 20.52 23.99
CA SER A 23 2.90 21.22 24.18
C SER A 23 3.88 20.87 23.06
N ARG A 24 4.47 21.89 22.43
CA ARG A 24 5.57 21.71 21.46
C ARG A 24 6.82 21.25 22.21
N ALA A 25 7.06 19.95 22.26
CA ALA A 25 8.41 19.45 22.46
C ALA A 25 9.20 19.74 21.18
N GLN A 26 10.20 20.61 21.29
CA GLN A 26 11.04 21.04 20.17
C GLN A 26 12.11 19.96 19.93
N PHE A 27 11.81 18.98 19.08
CA PHE A 27 12.80 18.02 18.59
C PHE A 27 13.56 18.65 17.42
N THR A 28 14.84 18.93 17.63
CA THR A 28 15.77 19.42 16.60
C THR A 28 16.30 18.24 15.79
N GLY A 29 15.58 17.81 14.75
CA GLY A 29 15.98 16.73 13.84
C GLY A 29 14.79 15.88 13.38
N SER A 30 14.90 15.25 12.19
CA SER A 30 13.91 14.28 11.71
C SER A 30 14.24 12.90 12.31
N ASN A 31 13.36 12.34 13.12
CA ASN A 31 13.51 11.01 13.75
C ASN A 31 12.89 9.91 12.87
N VAL A 32 13.40 9.78 11.64
CA VAL A 32 12.87 8.81 10.67
C VAL A 32 13.23 7.39 11.09
N VAL A 33 12.25 6.49 11.03
CA VAL A 33 12.47 5.07 11.21
C VAL A 33 13.12 4.50 9.95
N THR A 34 14.28 3.86 10.09
CA THR A 34 15.05 3.33 8.95
C THR A 34 14.96 1.81 8.88
N THR A 35 14.74 1.27 7.68
CA THR A 35 14.66 -0.17 7.42
C THR A 35 15.50 -0.54 6.21
N ALA A 36 15.85 -1.82 6.10
CA ALA A 36 16.31 -2.36 4.82
C ALA A 36 15.17 -2.32 3.79
N VAL A 37 15.51 -2.23 2.51
CA VAL A 37 14.58 -2.46 1.40
C VAL A 37 13.26 -1.64 1.52
N PRO A 38 13.32 -0.30 1.63
CA PRO A 38 12.13 0.53 1.85
C PRO A 38 11.11 0.49 0.71
N VAL A 39 11.51 0.05 -0.49
CA VAL A 39 10.64 -0.06 -1.68
C VAL A 39 9.44 -1.00 -1.44
N LEU A 40 9.55 -1.97 -0.52
CA LEU A 40 8.46 -2.86 -0.12
C LEU A 40 7.25 -2.13 0.49
N THR A 41 7.39 -0.85 0.84
CA THR A 41 6.31 0.00 1.38
C THR A 41 5.66 0.91 0.33
N ILE A 42 6.22 0.97 -0.88
CA ILE A 42 5.76 1.86 -1.93
C ILE A 42 4.64 1.19 -2.73
N ALA A 43 3.53 1.90 -2.95
CA ALA A 43 2.44 1.43 -3.79
C ALA A 43 2.93 1.06 -5.22
N PRO A 44 2.80 -0.21 -5.64
CA PRO A 44 3.28 -0.63 -6.95
C PRO A 44 2.28 -0.34 -8.07
N ASP A 45 1.00 -0.13 -7.73
CA ASP A 45 -0.09 0.05 -8.68
C ASP A 45 -0.65 1.47 -8.70
N ALA A 46 -1.18 1.88 -9.84
CA ALA A 46 -1.74 3.22 -10.05
C ALA A 46 -3.07 3.44 -9.32
N ARG A 47 -3.89 2.40 -9.10
CA ARG A 47 -5.18 2.54 -8.42
C ARG A 47 -5.00 3.03 -6.99
N ALA A 48 -4.23 2.30 -6.19
CA ALA A 48 -3.95 2.66 -4.81
C ALA A 48 -3.11 3.94 -4.72
N ALA A 49 -2.13 4.13 -5.62
CA ALA A 49 -1.35 5.36 -5.67
C ALA A 49 -2.22 6.61 -5.94
N GLY A 50 -3.26 6.48 -6.78
CA GLY A 50 -4.24 7.54 -7.03
C GLY A 50 -5.14 7.84 -5.83
N MET A 51 -5.25 6.91 -4.89
CA MET A 51 -6.01 7.01 -3.63
C MET A 51 -5.11 7.29 -2.42
N GLY A 52 -3.94 7.89 -2.64
CA GLY A 52 -3.03 8.28 -1.56
C GLY A 52 -2.42 7.08 -0.85
N ASP A 53 -2.19 5.98 -1.57
CA ASP A 53 -1.69 4.69 -1.05
C ASP A 53 -2.66 3.99 -0.08
N ALA A 54 -3.96 4.32 -0.14
CA ALA A 54 -5.01 3.55 0.53
C ALA A 54 -5.38 2.31 -0.29
N GLY A 55 -5.34 1.14 0.34
CA GLY A 55 -5.55 -0.14 -0.36
C GLY A 55 -5.85 -1.35 0.51
N VAL A 56 -5.71 -1.28 1.84
CA VAL A 56 -5.85 -2.46 2.72
C VAL A 56 -7.29 -2.99 2.79
N ALA A 57 -8.27 -2.09 2.65
CA ALA A 57 -9.70 -2.38 2.76
C ALA A 57 -10.49 -2.10 1.47
N THR A 58 -9.83 -1.70 0.38
CA THR A 58 -10.50 -1.45 -0.91
C THR A 58 -10.99 -2.74 -1.55
N SER A 59 -11.88 -2.65 -2.54
CA SER A 59 -12.37 -3.82 -3.26
C SER A 59 -11.22 -4.62 -3.91
N PRO A 60 -11.30 -5.97 -3.94
CA PRO A 60 -10.24 -6.82 -4.49
C PRO A 60 -9.98 -6.52 -5.97
N ASP A 61 -8.71 -6.53 -6.36
CA ASP A 61 -8.23 -6.38 -7.74
C ASP A 61 -6.96 -7.23 -7.97
N ASN A 62 -6.35 -7.08 -9.15
CA ASN A 62 -5.15 -7.80 -9.57
C ASN A 62 -3.95 -7.60 -8.62
N ASN A 63 -3.91 -6.48 -7.88
CA ASN A 63 -2.81 -6.09 -7.01
C ASN A 63 -3.15 -6.30 -5.52
N ALA A 64 -4.31 -6.91 -5.23
CA ALA A 64 -4.86 -7.04 -3.88
C ALA A 64 -3.87 -7.61 -2.85
N SER A 65 -3.08 -8.60 -3.26
CA SER A 65 -2.16 -9.33 -2.39
C SER A 65 -1.03 -8.47 -1.81
N PHE A 66 -0.57 -7.45 -2.55
CA PHE A 66 0.42 -6.51 -2.03
C PHE A 66 -0.12 -5.74 -0.81
N TRP A 67 -1.39 -5.34 -0.87
CA TRP A 67 -2.03 -4.53 0.17
C TRP A 67 -2.57 -5.37 1.32
N ASN A 68 -3.27 -6.46 1.00
CA ASN A 68 -3.88 -7.38 1.94
C ASN A 68 -4.24 -8.71 1.24
N PRO A 69 -3.53 -9.82 1.51
CA PRO A 69 -3.82 -11.12 0.89
C PRO A 69 -5.21 -11.66 1.27
N ALA A 70 -5.84 -11.20 2.36
CA ALA A 70 -7.18 -11.63 2.72
C ALA A 70 -8.26 -11.14 1.74
N LYS A 71 -8.00 -10.09 0.96
CA LYS A 71 -8.91 -9.65 -0.11
C LYS A 71 -9.10 -10.72 -1.19
N LEU A 72 -8.13 -11.62 -1.36
CA LEU A 72 -8.19 -12.69 -2.38
C LEU A 72 -9.38 -13.63 -2.19
N GLY A 73 -9.87 -13.81 -0.96
CA GLY A 73 -11.06 -14.63 -0.70
C GLY A 73 -12.36 -14.06 -1.29
N PHE A 74 -12.38 -12.78 -1.66
CA PHE A 74 -13.53 -12.09 -2.26
C PHE A 74 -13.33 -11.76 -3.75
N VAL A 75 -12.31 -12.31 -4.39
CA VAL A 75 -12.08 -12.12 -5.83
C VAL A 75 -13.15 -12.88 -6.61
N THR A 76 -13.85 -12.17 -7.49
CA THR A 76 -14.93 -12.74 -8.33
C THR A 76 -14.46 -13.18 -9.70
N THR A 77 -13.36 -12.63 -10.20
CA THR A 77 -12.80 -12.93 -11.53
C THR A 77 -11.95 -14.21 -11.49
N ASP A 78 -12.16 -15.12 -12.45
CA ASP A 78 -11.46 -16.41 -12.48
C ASP A 78 -9.95 -16.29 -12.65
N PHE A 79 -9.52 -15.42 -13.55
CA PHE A 79 -8.12 -15.09 -13.74
C PHE A 79 -7.99 -13.60 -14.02
N SER A 80 -7.04 -12.97 -13.35
CA SER A 80 -6.77 -11.55 -13.53
C SER A 80 -5.27 -11.30 -13.45
N ALA A 81 -4.74 -10.41 -14.27
CA ALA A 81 -3.33 -10.04 -14.29
C ALA A 81 -3.16 -8.54 -14.48
N SER A 82 -2.05 -8.00 -13.99
CA SER A 82 -1.69 -6.60 -14.14
C SER A 82 -0.20 -6.42 -14.39
N ALA A 83 0.12 -5.32 -15.06
CA ALA A 83 1.48 -4.83 -15.24
C ALA A 83 1.51 -3.34 -14.91
N SER A 84 2.32 -2.95 -13.94
CA SER A 84 2.47 -1.57 -13.49
C SER A 84 3.89 -1.07 -13.69
N TYR A 85 4.01 0.23 -13.98
CA TYR A 85 5.28 0.91 -14.13
C TYR A 85 5.21 2.28 -13.45
N SER A 86 6.20 2.55 -12.60
CA SER A 86 6.36 3.81 -11.87
C SER A 86 7.80 4.30 -12.01
N PRO A 87 8.06 5.33 -12.81
CA PRO A 87 9.30 6.07 -12.77
C PRO A 87 9.56 6.61 -11.36
N TRP A 88 10.83 6.62 -10.95
CA TRP A 88 11.24 7.05 -9.62
C TRP A 88 12.20 8.23 -9.75
N LEU A 89 12.10 9.23 -8.86
CA LEU A 89 13.03 10.37 -8.79
C LEU A 89 13.25 11.18 -10.08
N ARG A 90 12.27 11.24 -11.00
CA ARG A 90 12.42 11.93 -12.31
C ARG A 90 12.84 13.41 -12.26
N ASN A 91 12.63 14.08 -11.13
CA ASN A 91 13.08 15.47 -10.95
C ASN A 91 14.59 15.58 -10.68
N ILE A 92 15.24 14.49 -10.28
CA ILE A 92 16.67 14.42 -9.97
C ILE A 92 17.41 13.61 -11.06
N ILE A 93 16.91 12.41 -11.37
CA ILE A 93 17.52 11.49 -12.35
C ILE A 93 16.43 10.67 -13.06
N ASN A 94 16.64 10.32 -14.32
CA ASN A 94 15.62 9.69 -15.19
C ASN A 94 15.85 8.19 -15.46
N ASP A 95 16.69 7.53 -14.67
CA ASP A 95 17.11 6.13 -14.86
C ASP A 95 16.57 5.16 -13.80
N MET A 96 15.81 5.64 -12.82
CA MET A 96 15.23 4.81 -11.77
C MET A 96 13.76 4.47 -12.04
N SER A 97 13.36 3.22 -11.79
CA SER A 97 11.96 2.82 -11.97
C SER A 97 11.57 1.57 -11.18
N ILE A 98 10.28 1.49 -10.84
CA ILE A 98 9.64 0.32 -10.24
C ILE A 98 8.73 -0.31 -11.29
N SER A 99 8.90 -1.61 -11.53
CA SER A 99 8.02 -2.43 -12.35
C SER A 99 7.35 -3.48 -11.49
N TYR A 100 6.05 -3.71 -11.70
CA TYR A 100 5.28 -4.70 -10.94
C TYR A 100 4.38 -5.52 -11.84
N LEU A 101 4.54 -6.84 -11.80
CA LEU A 101 3.67 -7.80 -12.45
C LEU A 101 2.90 -8.56 -11.38
N SER A 102 1.59 -8.67 -11.52
CA SER A 102 0.76 -9.45 -10.60
C SER A 102 -0.26 -10.28 -11.35
N GLY A 103 -0.59 -11.44 -10.78
CA GLY A 103 -1.62 -12.33 -11.27
C GLY A 103 -2.40 -12.91 -10.10
N VAL A 104 -3.72 -13.03 -10.27
CA VAL A 104 -4.64 -13.67 -9.33
C VAL A 104 -5.43 -14.73 -10.09
N LYS A 105 -5.52 -15.91 -9.50
CA LYS A 105 -6.31 -17.03 -10.01
C LYS A 105 -7.29 -17.47 -8.93
N LYS A 106 -8.58 -17.35 -9.21
CA LYS A 106 -9.65 -17.94 -8.39
C LYS A 106 -9.53 -19.47 -8.47
N VAL A 107 -9.59 -20.13 -7.33
CA VAL A 107 -9.46 -21.59 -7.19
C VAL A 107 -10.79 -22.21 -6.76
N SER A 108 -11.56 -21.48 -5.97
CA SER A 108 -12.91 -21.85 -5.58
C SER A 108 -13.77 -20.58 -5.45
N GLU A 109 -15.08 -20.75 -5.23
CA GLU A 109 -15.97 -19.62 -4.91
C GLU A 109 -15.55 -18.80 -3.68
N ARG A 110 -14.66 -19.34 -2.85
CA ARG A 110 -14.23 -18.74 -1.58
C ARG A 110 -12.72 -18.58 -1.47
N SER A 111 -11.95 -18.79 -2.55
CA SER A 111 -10.49 -18.73 -2.47
C SER A 111 -9.78 -18.43 -3.77
N ALA A 112 -8.62 -17.79 -3.65
CA ALA A 112 -7.75 -17.47 -4.76
C ALA A 112 -6.27 -17.49 -4.36
N PHE A 113 -5.41 -17.82 -5.32
CA PHE A 113 -3.97 -17.61 -5.23
C PHE A 113 -3.58 -16.34 -5.98
N SER A 114 -2.49 -15.71 -5.53
CA SER A 114 -1.81 -14.65 -6.25
C SER A 114 -0.33 -14.95 -6.41
N ALA A 115 0.26 -14.52 -7.50
CA ALA A 115 1.71 -14.46 -7.68
C ALA A 115 2.08 -13.08 -8.21
N SER A 116 3.21 -12.53 -7.75
CA SER A 116 3.70 -11.24 -8.25
C SER A 116 5.21 -11.13 -8.24
N LEU A 117 5.72 -10.26 -9.12
CA LEU A 117 7.12 -9.87 -9.23
C LEU A 117 7.20 -8.35 -9.17
N MET A 118 7.89 -7.82 -8.18
CA MET A 118 8.29 -6.41 -8.14
C MET A 118 9.78 -6.31 -8.44
N TYR A 119 10.15 -5.42 -9.35
CA TYR A 119 11.51 -5.12 -9.74
C TYR A 119 11.77 -3.64 -9.52
N PHE A 120 12.82 -3.31 -8.77
CA PHE A 120 13.27 -1.95 -8.56
C PHE A 120 14.64 -1.75 -9.19
N ASP A 121 14.70 -0.85 -10.16
CA ASP A 121 15.91 -0.38 -10.79
C ASP A 121 16.34 0.94 -10.13
N LEU A 122 17.52 0.95 -9.51
CA LEU A 122 18.05 2.11 -8.80
C LEU A 122 18.91 3.03 -9.68
N GLY A 123 18.95 2.79 -10.99
CA GLY A 123 19.75 3.61 -11.91
C GLY A 123 21.25 3.34 -11.77
N ASP A 124 22.06 4.01 -12.59
CA ASP A 124 23.50 3.80 -12.60
C ASP A 124 24.18 4.66 -11.53
N ILE A 125 24.95 4.01 -10.64
CA ILE A 125 25.73 4.68 -9.61
C ILE A 125 27.22 4.58 -9.93
N GLN A 126 27.88 5.74 -9.94
CA GLN A 126 29.33 5.83 -10.05
C GLN A 126 29.95 5.80 -8.64
N PHE A 127 30.65 4.71 -8.33
CA PHE A 127 31.47 4.61 -7.13
C PHE A 127 32.79 5.34 -7.34
N THR A 128 33.24 6.04 -6.30
CA THR A 128 34.49 6.81 -6.28
C THR A 128 35.35 6.41 -5.08
N ASP A 129 36.67 6.59 -5.20
CA ASP A 129 37.61 6.45 -4.09
C ASP A 129 37.59 7.70 -3.18
N GLU A 130 38.37 7.70 -2.11
CA GLU A 130 38.48 8.84 -1.18
C GLU A 130 39.04 10.11 -1.83
N GLN A 131 39.69 9.98 -2.99
CA GLN A 131 40.23 11.09 -3.79
C GLN A 131 39.25 11.55 -4.88
N GLY A 132 38.07 10.93 -4.97
CA GLY A 132 37.03 11.26 -5.95
C GLY A 132 37.24 10.64 -7.33
N ASN A 133 38.21 9.74 -7.51
CA ASN A 133 38.42 9.08 -8.79
C ASN A 133 37.36 7.98 -9.01
N PRO A 134 36.82 7.84 -10.23
CA PRO A 134 35.91 6.75 -10.57
C PRO A 134 36.55 5.37 -10.33
N VAL A 135 35.91 4.53 -9.52
CA VAL A 135 36.32 3.14 -9.26
C VAL A 135 35.52 2.19 -10.15
N GLN A 136 34.19 2.27 -10.07
CA GLN A 136 33.29 1.36 -10.77
C GLN A 136 31.93 2.00 -10.98
N GLN A 137 31.31 1.73 -12.14
CA GLN A 137 29.90 2.00 -12.36
C GLN A 137 29.10 0.73 -12.11
N PHE A 138 28.00 0.85 -11.36
CA PHE A 138 27.14 -0.28 -11.05
C PHE A 138 25.70 0.17 -10.94
N ASN A 139 24.80 -0.66 -11.47
CA ASN A 139 23.36 -0.43 -11.47
C ASN A 139 22.72 -1.34 -10.41
N PRO A 140 22.36 -0.80 -9.22
CA PRO A 140 21.79 -1.61 -8.16
C PRO A 140 20.35 -2.01 -8.49
N LYS A 141 20.00 -3.23 -8.10
CA LYS A 141 18.72 -3.86 -8.45
C LYS A 141 18.15 -4.62 -7.28
N GLU A 142 16.84 -4.55 -7.14
CA GLU A 142 16.10 -5.36 -6.18
C GLU A 142 14.97 -6.11 -6.87
N TYR A 143 14.75 -7.36 -6.44
CA TYR A 143 13.70 -8.24 -6.95
C TYR A 143 12.92 -8.84 -5.78
N PHE A 144 11.60 -8.81 -5.90
CA PHE A 144 10.70 -9.36 -4.90
C PHE A 144 9.69 -10.28 -5.57
N VAL A 145 9.73 -11.57 -5.21
CA VAL A 145 8.78 -12.57 -5.71
C VAL A 145 7.82 -12.87 -4.57
N SER A 146 6.53 -12.63 -4.77
CA SER A 146 5.51 -12.85 -3.75
C SER A 146 4.47 -13.86 -4.21
N PHE A 147 4.06 -14.73 -3.30
CA PHE A 147 2.92 -15.62 -3.44
C PHE A 147 1.92 -15.32 -2.34
N GLY A 148 0.63 -15.41 -2.63
CA GLY A 148 -0.42 -15.15 -1.67
C GLY A 148 -1.58 -16.11 -1.83
N TYR A 149 -2.26 -16.39 -0.73
CA TYR A 149 -3.47 -17.18 -0.69
C TYR A 149 -4.48 -16.48 0.22
N GLY A 150 -5.72 -16.35 -0.22
CA GLY A 150 -6.81 -15.89 0.62
C GLY A 150 -8.00 -16.82 0.57
N GLN A 151 -8.69 -16.93 1.69
CA GLN A 151 -9.83 -17.81 1.90
C GLN A 151 -10.93 -17.05 2.65
N GLN A 152 -12.09 -16.95 2.02
CA GLN A 152 -13.33 -16.54 2.67
C GLN A 152 -13.79 -17.65 3.63
N LEU A 153 -13.84 -17.32 4.92
CA LEU A 153 -14.22 -18.21 6.02
C LEU A 153 -15.71 -18.12 6.36
N SER A 154 -16.31 -16.95 6.14
CA SER A 154 -17.75 -16.72 6.29
C SER A 154 -18.23 -15.79 5.18
N GLU A 155 -19.54 -15.54 5.08
CA GLU A 155 -20.10 -14.64 4.06
C GLU A 155 -19.44 -13.25 4.03
N ASN A 156 -18.95 -12.78 5.18
CA ASN A 156 -18.36 -11.46 5.31
C ASN A 156 -16.89 -11.45 5.75
N LEU A 157 -16.28 -12.59 6.11
CA LEU A 157 -14.91 -12.63 6.64
C LEU A 157 -14.00 -13.49 5.78
N SER A 158 -12.80 -12.98 5.51
CA SER A 158 -11.70 -13.68 4.85
C SER A 158 -10.40 -13.51 5.62
N LEU A 159 -9.56 -14.54 5.58
CA LEU A 159 -8.17 -14.49 6.01
C LEU A 159 -7.26 -14.70 4.80
N GLY A 160 -6.02 -14.22 4.89
CA GLY A 160 -5.02 -14.45 3.86
C GLY A 160 -3.63 -14.52 4.43
N ILE A 161 -2.78 -15.25 3.71
CA ILE A 161 -1.35 -15.38 4.00
C ILE A 161 -0.57 -15.05 2.74
N GLY A 162 0.59 -14.43 2.94
CA GLY A 162 1.55 -14.16 1.88
C GLY A 162 2.94 -14.67 2.25
N ALA A 163 3.71 -15.02 1.24
CA ALA A 163 5.13 -15.32 1.36
C ALA A 163 5.89 -14.51 0.30
N ARG A 164 7.05 -13.98 0.66
CA ARG A 164 7.85 -13.12 -0.20
C ARG A 164 9.31 -13.50 -0.11
N PHE A 165 9.94 -13.72 -1.25
CA PHE A 165 11.37 -13.76 -1.38
C PHE A 165 11.89 -12.37 -1.75
N ILE A 166 12.96 -11.95 -1.08
CA ILE A 166 13.56 -10.63 -1.20
C ILE A 166 15.01 -10.80 -1.61
N HIS A 167 15.39 -10.22 -2.75
CA HIS A 167 16.76 -10.09 -3.19
C HIS A 167 17.08 -8.62 -3.42
N SER A 168 18.11 -8.11 -2.76
CA SER A 168 18.54 -6.72 -2.86
C SER A 168 20.04 -6.66 -3.10
N ASN A 169 20.45 -6.09 -4.23
CA ASN A 169 21.85 -5.92 -4.57
C ASN A 169 22.16 -4.42 -4.69
N LEU A 170 22.66 -3.84 -3.60
CA LEU A 170 22.90 -2.41 -3.46
C LEU A 170 24.33 -1.98 -3.86
N SER A 171 25.26 -2.91 -3.99
CA SER A 171 26.69 -2.59 -4.15
C SER A 171 27.43 -3.67 -4.92
N ALA A 172 28.42 -3.25 -5.70
CA ALA A 172 29.10 -4.08 -6.67
C ALA A 172 30.17 -5.03 -6.09
N GLY A 173 30.08 -5.40 -4.81
CA GLY A 173 31.16 -6.14 -4.13
C GLY A 173 32.22 -5.25 -3.49
N ILE A 174 32.02 -3.93 -3.47
CA ILE A 174 32.96 -2.98 -2.87
C ILE A 174 32.97 -3.17 -1.34
N ASN A 175 34.16 -3.23 -0.74
CA ASN A 175 34.34 -3.49 0.70
C ASN A 175 33.68 -4.81 1.17
N ASP A 176 33.84 -5.88 0.39
CA ASP A 176 33.27 -7.21 0.65
C ASP A 176 31.73 -7.25 0.75
N SER A 177 31.06 -6.24 0.19
CA SER A 177 29.60 -6.18 0.19
C SER A 177 28.97 -7.34 -0.59
N LYS A 178 27.87 -7.89 -0.11
CA LYS A 178 27.13 -8.96 -0.79
C LYS A 178 25.65 -8.60 -0.94
N PRO A 179 24.96 -9.15 -1.95
CA PRO A 179 23.51 -9.02 -2.06
C PRO A 179 22.81 -9.55 -0.80
N GLY A 180 21.88 -8.75 -0.29
CA GLY A 180 21.00 -9.12 0.80
C GLY A 180 19.89 -10.04 0.31
N ASN A 181 19.70 -11.19 0.97
CA ASN A 181 18.59 -12.10 0.70
C ASN A 181 17.76 -12.29 1.96
N SER A 182 16.44 -12.30 1.83
CA SER A 182 15.54 -12.63 2.93
C SER A 182 14.25 -13.28 2.43
N VAL A 183 13.52 -13.85 3.38
CA VAL A 183 12.15 -14.32 3.20
C VAL A 183 11.27 -13.63 4.24
N ALA A 184 10.06 -13.27 3.82
CA ALA A 184 9.07 -12.64 4.67
C ALA A 184 7.70 -13.27 4.49
N ALA A 185 6.86 -13.13 5.52
CA ALA A 185 5.48 -13.55 5.52
C ALA A 185 4.54 -12.36 5.75
N ASP A 186 3.35 -12.46 5.17
CA ASP A 186 2.25 -11.50 5.37
C ASP A 186 1.04 -12.24 5.97
N ILE A 187 0.30 -11.59 6.85
CA ILE A 187 -0.94 -12.12 7.44
C ILE A 187 -2.01 -11.05 7.36
N GLY A 188 -3.11 -11.36 6.68
CA GLY A 188 -4.22 -10.46 6.43
C GLY A 188 -5.54 -10.95 7.00
N ILE A 189 -6.40 -9.99 7.33
CA ILE A 189 -7.82 -10.15 7.61
C ILE A 189 -8.61 -9.15 6.78
N TYR A 190 -9.76 -9.57 6.26
CA TYR A 190 -10.62 -8.71 5.46
C TYR A 190 -12.08 -9.02 5.76
N TYR A 191 -12.84 -8.01 6.17
CA TYR A 191 -14.26 -8.08 6.41
C TYR A 191 -14.98 -7.24 5.36
N ASN A 192 -15.98 -7.80 4.68
CA ASN A 192 -16.73 -7.15 3.61
C ASN A 192 -18.22 -7.43 3.77
N LYS A 193 -19.03 -6.38 3.91
CA LYS A 193 -20.46 -6.52 4.14
C LYS A 193 -21.27 -5.49 3.37
N ASP A 194 -22.21 -5.99 2.60
CA ASP A 194 -23.23 -5.18 1.96
C ASP A 194 -24.33 -4.83 2.98
N LEU A 195 -24.79 -3.58 2.92
CA LEU A 195 -25.74 -2.97 3.84
C LEU A 195 -26.80 -2.23 3.02
N THR A 196 -28.07 -2.50 3.28
CA THR A 196 -29.17 -1.71 2.72
C THR A 196 -29.74 -0.82 3.81
N ILE A 197 -29.65 0.50 3.63
CA ILE A 197 -30.17 1.49 4.59
C ILE A 197 -31.16 2.39 3.86
N GLY A 198 -32.44 2.22 4.17
CA GLY A 198 -33.53 2.91 3.45
C GLY A 198 -33.63 2.40 2.01
N ALA A 199 -33.54 3.31 1.04
CA ALA A 199 -33.63 3.01 -0.40
C ALA A 199 -32.25 2.97 -1.08
N ARG A 200 -31.15 2.87 -0.32
CA ARG A 200 -29.78 2.87 -0.85
C ARG A 200 -28.98 1.68 -0.35
N ASN A 201 -28.10 1.21 -1.22
CA ASN A 201 -27.13 0.17 -0.92
C ASN A 201 -25.77 0.79 -0.61
N TYR A 202 -25.09 0.13 0.32
CA TYR A 202 -23.78 0.49 0.79
C TYR A 202 -22.96 -0.78 0.93
N ASN A 203 -21.64 -0.64 0.82
CA ASN A 203 -20.71 -1.70 1.19
C ASN A 203 -19.72 -1.15 2.22
N LEU A 204 -19.57 -1.87 3.32
CA LEU A 204 -18.59 -1.58 4.36
C LEU A 204 -17.51 -2.66 4.34
N ALA A 205 -16.27 -2.23 4.17
CA ALA A 205 -15.10 -3.07 4.26
C ALA A 205 -14.17 -2.62 5.40
N LEU A 206 -13.59 -3.59 6.09
CA LEU A 206 -12.53 -3.41 7.09
C LEU A 206 -11.36 -4.32 6.70
N GLY A 207 -10.15 -3.79 6.75
CA GLY A 207 -8.93 -4.51 6.39
C GLY A 207 -7.88 -4.39 7.47
N GLY A 208 -7.17 -5.49 7.73
CA GLY A 208 -5.97 -5.50 8.53
C GLY A 208 -4.90 -6.36 7.85
N ASN A 209 -3.66 -5.91 7.84
CA ASN A 209 -2.54 -6.67 7.30
C ASN A 209 -1.27 -6.39 8.10
N ILE A 210 -0.57 -7.43 8.50
CA ILE A 210 0.82 -7.33 8.96
C ILE A 210 1.69 -7.92 7.85
N SER A 211 2.41 -7.04 7.16
CA SER A 211 3.27 -7.43 6.03
C SER A 211 4.75 -7.44 6.40
N ASN A 212 5.53 -8.12 5.57
CA ASN A 212 7.00 -8.16 5.60
C ASN A 212 7.60 -8.72 6.90
N ILE A 213 6.90 -9.63 7.58
CA ILE A 213 7.42 -10.33 8.76
C ILE A 213 8.54 -11.29 8.30
N GLY A 214 9.80 -10.88 8.43
CA GLY A 214 10.91 -11.66 7.89
C GLY A 214 12.24 -11.42 8.59
N ALA A 215 13.24 -12.22 8.22
CA ALA A 215 14.57 -12.13 8.80
C ALA A 215 15.26 -10.81 8.40
N LYS A 216 16.04 -10.26 9.32
CA LYS A 216 16.86 -9.06 9.08
C LYS A 216 17.88 -9.29 7.95
N ILE A 217 18.14 -8.27 7.16
CA ILE A 217 19.11 -8.29 6.05
C ILE A 217 20.44 -7.68 6.49
N ASN A 218 21.55 -8.17 5.93
CA ASN A 218 22.84 -7.49 5.98
C ASN A 218 23.43 -7.40 4.57
N TYR A 219 24.31 -6.41 4.35
CA TYR A 219 25.02 -6.20 3.09
C TYR A 219 26.54 -6.26 3.21
N VAL A 220 27.10 -6.10 4.42
CA VAL A 220 28.55 -6.06 4.63
C VAL A 220 28.94 -6.87 5.87
N ASN A 221 28.45 -6.45 7.04
CA ASN A 221 28.80 -7.07 8.31
C ASN A 221 27.67 -8.01 8.81
N ALA A 222 28.00 -9.26 9.10
CA ALA A 222 27.04 -10.24 9.63
C ALA A 222 26.44 -9.82 10.98
N ASP A 223 27.15 -9.01 11.76
CA ASP A 223 26.76 -8.53 13.09
C ASP A 223 25.86 -7.29 13.03
N ARG A 224 25.82 -6.58 11.89
CA ARG A 224 24.88 -5.46 11.66
C ARG A 224 23.81 -5.89 10.68
N LYS A 225 22.63 -6.22 11.21
CA LYS A 225 21.48 -6.60 10.41
C LYS A 225 20.36 -5.58 10.58
N ASP A 226 19.80 -5.15 9.46
CA ASP A 226 18.72 -4.19 9.39
C ASP A 226 17.37 -4.91 9.28
N PHE A 227 16.36 -4.38 9.96
CA PHE A 227 15.01 -4.93 9.90
C PHE A 227 14.42 -4.71 8.51
N LEU A 228 13.67 -5.70 8.01
CA LEU A 228 12.71 -5.49 6.94
C LEU A 228 11.62 -4.51 7.41
N PRO A 229 10.92 -3.83 6.48
CA PRO A 229 9.86 -2.91 6.83
C PRO A 229 8.59 -3.68 7.19
N THR A 230 8.63 -4.42 8.30
CA THR A 230 7.46 -5.05 8.89
C THR A 230 6.44 -3.96 9.16
N ASN A 231 5.23 -4.09 8.64
CA ASN A 231 4.29 -2.98 8.64
C ASN A 231 2.88 -3.47 9.00
N LEU A 232 2.25 -2.78 9.94
CA LEU A 232 0.85 -2.94 10.27
C LEU A 232 0.04 -1.94 9.44
N LYS A 233 -0.88 -2.45 8.62
CA LYS A 233 -1.92 -1.66 7.95
C LYS A 233 -3.27 -1.99 8.56
N LEU A 234 -4.02 -0.99 8.96
CA LEU A 234 -5.42 -1.10 9.35
C LEU A 234 -6.21 -0.08 8.53
N GLY A 235 -7.39 -0.45 8.03
CA GLY A 235 -8.16 0.50 7.25
C GLY A 235 -9.61 0.10 7.06
N THR A 236 -10.35 1.03 6.47
CA THR A 236 -11.76 0.86 6.12
C THR A 236 -12.03 1.45 4.75
N ALA A 237 -12.95 0.84 4.03
CA ALA A 237 -13.56 1.45 2.85
C ALA A 237 -15.08 1.44 3.00
N PHE A 238 -15.69 2.57 2.69
CA PHE A 238 -17.14 2.73 2.68
C PHE A 238 -17.58 3.13 1.27
N THR A 239 -18.31 2.24 0.61
CA THR A 239 -18.81 2.42 -0.74
C THR A 239 -20.30 2.72 -0.71
N MET A 240 -20.72 3.74 -1.44
CA MET A 240 -22.11 4.14 -1.63
C MET A 240 -22.50 3.89 -3.08
N GLU A 241 -23.58 3.14 -3.29
CA GLU A 241 -24.22 3.04 -4.61
C GLU A 241 -25.18 4.22 -4.74
N LEU A 242 -24.78 5.24 -5.49
CA LEU A 242 -25.57 6.46 -5.68
C LEU A 242 -26.78 6.19 -6.58
N ASP A 243 -26.56 5.41 -7.63
CA ASP A 243 -27.54 4.88 -8.58
C ASP A 243 -26.93 3.65 -9.30
N PRO A 244 -27.63 2.97 -10.23
CA PRO A 244 -27.11 1.77 -10.91
C PRO A 244 -25.79 1.95 -11.69
N TYR A 245 -25.40 3.19 -11.99
CA TYR A 245 -24.19 3.50 -12.76
C TYR A 245 -23.12 4.18 -11.90
N ASN A 246 -23.48 4.76 -10.76
CA ASN A 246 -22.60 5.64 -10.01
C ASN A 246 -22.25 5.05 -8.64
N THR A 247 -20.98 4.79 -8.38
CA THR A 247 -20.49 4.39 -7.05
C THR A 247 -19.43 5.35 -6.53
N LEU A 248 -19.45 5.59 -5.22
CA LEU A 248 -18.49 6.46 -4.54
C LEU A 248 -17.94 5.73 -3.32
N THR A 249 -16.62 5.57 -3.26
CA THR A 249 -15.90 4.90 -2.18
C THR A 249 -14.99 5.89 -1.46
N LEU A 250 -15.11 5.95 -0.13
CA LEU A 250 -14.15 6.60 0.75
C LEU A 250 -13.31 5.51 1.44
N ALA A 251 -11.99 5.60 1.33
CA ALA A 251 -11.04 4.70 1.97
C ALA A 251 -10.14 5.48 2.94
N VAL A 252 -9.87 4.90 4.10
CA VAL A 252 -8.93 5.44 5.11
C VAL A 252 -8.09 4.30 5.65
N ASP A 253 -6.78 4.43 5.53
CA ASP A 253 -5.80 3.49 6.07
C ASP A 253 -4.87 4.20 7.07
N ALA A 254 -4.50 3.49 8.12
CA ALA A 254 -3.46 3.82 9.07
C ALA A 254 -2.35 2.78 8.97
N ASN A 255 -1.10 3.26 8.87
CA ASN A 255 0.07 2.42 8.65
C ASN A 255 1.12 2.72 9.72
N LYS A 256 1.69 1.70 10.35
CA LYS A 256 2.80 1.84 11.28
C LYS A 256 3.85 0.76 11.02
N LEU A 257 5.11 1.17 10.95
CA LEU A 257 6.23 0.24 10.93
C LEU A 257 6.38 -0.43 12.29
N LEU A 258 6.46 -1.75 12.29
CA LEU A 258 6.61 -2.62 13.46
C LEU A 258 8.08 -3.01 13.66
N VAL A 259 8.93 -1.99 13.65
CA VAL A 259 10.39 -2.08 13.78
C VAL A 259 10.83 -1.07 14.84
N PRO A 260 12.05 -1.20 15.39
CA PRO A 260 12.47 -0.30 16.47
C PRO A 260 12.51 1.16 16.02
N SER A 261 11.98 2.07 16.84
CA SER A 261 12.12 3.52 16.62
C SER A 261 13.58 3.97 16.63
N LEU A 262 13.85 5.15 16.08
CA LEU A 262 15.19 5.74 16.15
C LEU A 262 15.61 5.94 17.61
N GLY A 263 16.76 5.37 17.98
CA GLY A 263 17.27 5.38 19.37
C GLY A 263 16.79 4.23 20.24
N ALA A 264 15.87 3.38 19.75
CA ALA A 264 15.47 2.15 20.44
C ALA A 264 16.49 1.01 20.20
N ASN A 265 16.30 -0.09 20.94
CA ASN A 265 17.19 -1.26 20.85
C ASN A 265 17.01 -2.01 19.51
N THR A 266 18.00 -1.92 18.62
CA THR A 266 18.00 -2.62 17.33
C THR A 266 18.56 -4.06 17.40
N GLY A 267 19.15 -4.45 18.53
CA GLY A 267 19.69 -5.80 18.78
C GLY A 267 18.63 -6.86 19.06
N GLN A 268 17.36 -6.45 19.25
CA GLN A 268 16.26 -7.37 19.55
C GLN A 268 15.86 -8.26 18.36
N SER A 269 15.15 -9.37 18.64
CA SER A 269 14.60 -10.24 17.60
C SER A 269 13.44 -9.58 16.85
N VAL A 270 13.09 -10.12 15.67
CA VAL A 270 11.97 -9.59 14.86
C VAL A 270 10.62 -9.67 15.61
N PRO A 271 10.24 -10.80 16.22
CA PRO A 271 9.01 -10.84 17.02
C PRO A 271 9.04 -9.87 18.19
N SER A 272 10.18 -9.74 18.88
CA SER A 272 10.33 -8.78 19.98
C SER A 272 10.11 -7.34 19.50
N ALA A 273 10.69 -6.97 18.35
CA ALA A 273 10.53 -5.65 17.76
C ALA A 273 9.07 -5.35 17.39
N ILE A 274 8.35 -6.34 16.85
CA ILE A 274 6.94 -6.15 16.49
C ILE A 274 6.12 -5.72 17.70
N PHE A 275 6.31 -6.37 18.85
CA PHE A 275 5.55 -6.03 20.07
C PHE A 275 6.09 -4.78 20.79
N SER A 276 7.41 -4.57 20.82
CA SER A 276 7.99 -3.41 21.51
C SER A 276 7.82 -2.10 20.75
N SER A 277 7.68 -2.15 19.42
CA SER A 277 7.54 -0.99 18.52
C SER A 277 6.37 -0.06 18.82
N PHE A 278 5.44 -0.44 19.70
CA PHE A 278 4.31 0.39 20.12
C PHE A 278 4.61 1.29 21.34
N SER A 279 5.82 1.18 21.89
CA SER A 279 6.17 1.80 23.17
C SER A 279 7.65 2.15 23.32
N ASP A 280 8.43 2.05 22.25
CA ASP A 280 9.89 2.21 22.26
C ASP A 280 10.36 3.58 21.77
N ALA A 281 9.47 4.44 21.27
CA ALA A 281 9.78 5.81 20.92
C ALA A 281 10.33 6.59 22.15
N PRO A 282 11.52 7.21 22.06
CA PRO A 282 12.13 7.94 23.18
C PRO A 282 11.29 9.11 23.71
N GLY A 283 10.50 9.76 22.85
CA GLY A 283 9.54 10.81 23.18
C GLY A 283 8.19 10.30 23.70
N GLY A 284 8.09 9.00 23.99
CA GLY A 284 6.90 8.35 24.54
C GLY A 284 5.71 8.33 23.58
N ALA A 285 4.51 8.15 24.14
CA ALA A 285 3.27 7.95 23.38
C ALA A 285 2.95 9.08 22.36
N SER A 286 3.40 10.31 22.60
CA SER A 286 3.19 11.41 21.66
C SER A 286 4.08 11.30 20.42
N GLU A 287 5.30 10.78 20.55
CA GLU A 287 6.17 10.51 19.39
C GLU A 287 5.71 9.24 18.67
N GLU A 288 5.27 8.24 19.43
CA GLU A 288 4.73 6.99 18.94
C GLU A 288 3.56 7.19 17.97
N LEU A 289 2.60 8.06 18.33
CA LEU A 289 1.47 8.41 17.45
C LEU A 289 1.90 9.14 16.16
N GLN A 290 3.07 9.78 16.16
CA GLN A 290 3.60 10.45 14.96
C GLN A 290 4.18 9.46 13.95
N GLU A 291 4.48 8.22 14.35
CA GLU A 291 4.94 7.15 13.45
C GLU A 291 3.80 6.52 12.64
N VAL A 292 2.56 6.89 12.93
CA VAL A 292 1.39 6.46 12.15
C VAL A 292 1.25 7.33 10.91
N ILE A 293 1.36 6.69 9.75
CA ILE A 293 1.07 7.28 8.44
C ILE A 293 -0.42 7.12 8.17
N LEU A 294 -1.07 8.19 7.72
CA LEU A 294 -2.48 8.21 7.35
C LEU A 294 -2.64 8.36 5.84
N ASN A 295 -3.52 7.56 5.28
CA ASN A 295 -3.79 7.50 3.85
C ASN A 295 -5.30 7.63 3.66
N THR A 296 -5.75 8.59 2.87
CA THR A 296 -7.17 8.80 2.59
C THR A 296 -7.38 8.83 1.10
N GLY A 297 -8.38 8.09 0.62
CA GLY A 297 -8.71 7.97 -0.79
C GLY A 297 -10.20 8.14 -1.05
N LEU A 298 -10.54 8.80 -2.15
CA LEU A 298 -11.88 8.88 -2.70
C LEU A 298 -11.84 8.28 -4.11
N GLU A 299 -12.68 7.30 -4.39
CA GLU A 299 -12.80 6.66 -5.69
C GLU A 299 -14.25 6.79 -6.16
N TYR A 300 -14.45 7.32 -7.35
CA TYR A 300 -15.75 7.40 -8.00
C TYR A 300 -15.72 6.59 -9.28
N TRP A 301 -16.70 5.71 -9.46
CA TRP A 301 -16.90 4.97 -10.70
C TRP A 301 -18.19 5.40 -11.40
N TYR A 302 -18.09 5.53 -12.72
CA TYR A 302 -19.22 5.69 -13.63
C TYR A 302 -19.31 4.47 -14.55
N ASN A 303 -20.45 3.79 -14.50
CA ASN A 303 -20.82 2.59 -15.25
C ASN A 303 -19.79 1.45 -15.15
N GLN A 304 -19.04 1.38 -14.04
CA GLN A 304 -17.88 0.49 -13.86
C GLN A 304 -16.83 0.59 -14.99
N LEU A 305 -16.88 1.68 -15.77
CA LEU A 305 -16.10 1.88 -16.98
C LEU A 305 -15.05 2.96 -16.75
N PHE A 306 -15.45 4.09 -16.15
CA PHE A 306 -14.57 5.21 -15.85
C PHE A 306 -14.40 5.36 -14.34
N ALA A 307 -13.17 5.53 -13.89
CA ALA A 307 -12.85 5.85 -12.50
C ALA A 307 -12.18 7.22 -12.41
N ALA A 308 -12.56 8.00 -11.40
CA ALA A 308 -11.84 9.19 -10.96
C ALA A 308 -11.44 8.99 -9.50
N ARG A 309 -10.20 9.36 -9.16
CA ARG A 309 -9.62 9.13 -7.84
C ARG A 309 -8.93 10.38 -7.33
N LEU A 310 -9.10 10.62 -6.04
CA LEU A 310 -8.40 11.65 -5.29
C LEU A 310 -7.85 11.00 -4.04
N GLY A 311 -6.63 11.34 -3.66
CA GLY A 311 -6.05 10.82 -2.43
C GLY A 311 -5.16 11.82 -1.74
N TYR A 312 -4.91 11.54 -0.46
CA TYR A 312 -4.02 12.30 0.39
C TYR A 312 -3.21 11.34 1.26
N PHE A 313 -1.89 11.48 1.18
CA PHE A 313 -0.94 10.77 2.01
C PHE A 313 -0.39 11.74 3.05
N TYR A 314 -0.32 11.33 4.30
CA TYR A 314 0.21 12.13 5.40
C TYR A 314 1.13 11.30 6.31
N GLU A 315 2.35 11.80 6.48
CA GLU A 315 3.33 11.34 7.46
C GLU A 315 3.80 12.53 8.29
N SER A 316 4.02 12.31 9.58
CA SER A 316 4.44 13.37 10.50
C SER A 316 5.72 14.07 10.04
N PRO A 317 5.83 15.41 10.18
CA PRO A 317 7.06 16.16 9.91
C PRO A 317 8.29 15.66 10.66
N ASN A 318 8.09 15.05 11.83
CA ASN A 318 9.18 14.52 12.65
C ASN A 318 9.59 13.08 12.26
N LYS A 319 8.83 12.39 11.40
CA LYS A 319 9.01 10.97 11.06
C LYS A 319 9.31 10.70 9.59
N GLY A 320 9.37 11.75 8.77
CA GLY A 320 9.72 11.65 7.34
C GLY A 320 9.16 12.80 6.51
N ASP A 321 8.13 13.49 7.03
CA ASP A 321 7.52 14.68 6.44
C ASP A 321 6.97 14.46 5.03
N ARG A 322 6.61 13.21 4.69
CA ARG A 322 5.98 12.91 3.40
C ARG A 322 4.51 13.25 3.47
N HIS A 323 4.10 14.27 2.74
CA HIS A 323 2.69 14.57 2.52
C HIS A 323 2.46 14.97 1.07
N TYR A 324 1.42 14.45 0.45
CA TYR A 324 1.13 14.73 -0.96
C TYR A 324 -0.33 14.46 -1.30
N LEU A 325 -0.82 15.20 -2.29
CA LEU A 325 -2.10 14.92 -2.92
C LEU A 325 -1.86 13.98 -4.11
N SER A 326 -2.74 13.01 -4.32
CA SER A 326 -2.71 12.14 -5.49
C SER A 326 -3.99 12.31 -6.30
N LEU A 327 -3.84 12.27 -7.62
CA LEU A 327 -4.95 12.21 -8.57
C LEU A 327 -4.84 10.90 -9.33
N GLY A 328 -5.95 10.26 -9.59
CA GLY A 328 -5.97 9.05 -10.41
C GLY A 328 -7.16 9.03 -11.37
N ALA A 329 -6.97 8.35 -12.49
CA ALA A 329 -8.02 8.08 -13.46
C ALA A 329 -7.92 6.63 -13.90
N GLY A 330 -9.06 6.03 -14.23
CA GLY A 330 -9.13 4.66 -14.67
C GLY A 330 -10.13 4.48 -15.80
N ILE A 331 -9.80 3.59 -16.74
CA ILE A 331 -10.72 3.11 -17.75
C ILE A 331 -10.72 1.59 -17.68
N ARG A 332 -11.90 0.98 -17.75
CA ARG A 332 -12.12 -0.45 -17.94
C ARG A 332 -12.91 -0.63 -19.21
N TYR A 333 -12.58 -1.62 -20.03
CA TYR A 333 -13.34 -1.96 -21.22
C TYR A 333 -13.22 -3.46 -21.48
N GLN A 334 -14.34 -4.17 -21.37
CA GLN A 334 -14.40 -5.63 -21.46
C GLN A 334 -13.39 -6.29 -20.50
N LYS A 335 -12.36 -6.92 -21.05
CA LYS A 335 -11.32 -7.66 -20.33
C LYS A 335 -10.10 -6.80 -20.01
N PHE A 336 -10.01 -5.58 -20.53
CA PHE A 336 -8.84 -4.72 -20.38
C PHE A 336 -9.13 -3.53 -19.48
N GLY A 337 -8.10 -3.04 -18.81
CA GLY A 337 -8.18 -1.82 -18.02
C GLY A 337 -6.87 -1.07 -18.02
N ILE A 338 -6.95 0.24 -17.83
CA ILE A 338 -5.80 1.11 -17.67
C ILE A 338 -6.09 2.03 -16.49
N ASP A 339 -5.16 2.12 -15.55
CA ASP A 339 -5.16 3.12 -14.49
C ASP A 339 -3.93 4.03 -14.62
N PHE A 340 -4.15 5.30 -14.28
CA PHE A 340 -3.13 6.32 -14.19
C PHE A 340 -3.19 6.97 -12.82
N ALA A 341 -2.03 7.30 -12.25
CA ALA A 341 -1.93 8.14 -11.06
C ALA A 341 -0.85 9.20 -11.21
N TYR A 342 -1.12 10.37 -10.65
CA TYR A 342 -0.20 11.49 -10.59
C TYR A 342 -0.09 11.98 -9.15
N LEU A 343 1.14 12.04 -8.64
CA LEU A 343 1.42 12.49 -7.27
C LEU A 343 1.82 13.96 -7.32
N VAL A 344 0.94 14.80 -6.79
CA VAL A 344 1.13 16.25 -6.70
C VAL A 344 2.01 16.55 -5.49
N PRO A 345 3.21 17.13 -5.67
CA PRO A 345 4.03 17.58 -4.55
C PRO A 345 3.31 18.65 -3.74
N ASN A 346 3.32 18.49 -2.41
CA ASN A 346 3.02 19.55 -1.46
C ASN A 346 4.24 19.70 -0.54
N GLY A 347 4.82 20.90 -0.43
CA GLY A 347 5.91 21.19 0.53
C GLY A 347 7.28 21.54 -0.08
N ASP A 348 8.15 22.10 0.76
CA ASP A 348 9.48 22.64 0.40
C ASP A 348 10.59 21.57 0.29
N ARG A 349 10.33 20.32 0.71
CA ARG A 349 11.26 19.18 0.57
C ARG A 349 10.87 18.30 -0.62
N SER A 350 11.85 17.95 -1.45
CA SER A 350 11.65 17.11 -2.63
C SER A 350 11.18 15.70 -2.25
N ASN A 351 9.88 15.42 -2.35
CA ASN A 351 9.36 14.05 -2.26
C ASN A 351 9.86 13.25 -3.48
N PRO A 352 10.59 12.13 -3.30
CA PRO A 352 11.11 11.32 -4.41
C PRO A 352 10.06 10.84 -5.41
N LEU A 353 8.80 10.78 -4.95
CA LEU A 353 7.63 10.34 -5.70
C LEU A 353 6.84 11.50 -6.32
N ALA A 354 7.18 12.75 -6.01
CA ALA A 354 6.50 13.90 -6.56
C ALA A 354 6.66 13.99 -8.07
N SER A 355 5.62 14.48 -8.75
CA SER A 355 5.59 14.66 -10.20
C SER A 355 5.81 13.37 -10.99
N THR A 356 5.58 12.21 -10.37
CA THR A 356 5.63 10.92 -11.04
C THR A 356 4.25 10.56 -11.58
N LEU A 357 4.25 10.00 -12.79
CA LEU A 357 3.07 9.43 -13.42
C LEU A 357 3.23 7.91 -13.36
N ARG A 358 2.33 7.26 -12.63
CA ARG A 358 2.26 5.81 -12.53
C ARG A 358 1.18 5.29 -13.45
N PHE A 359 1.41 4.10 -13.97
CA PHE A 359 0.52 3.45 -14.92
C PHE A 359 0.36 1.97 -14.56
N THR A 360 -0.86 1.46 -14.70
CA THR A 360 -1.15 0.04 -14.55
C THR A 360 -2.07 -0.42 -15.68
N LEU A 361 -1.67 -1.50 -16.36
CA LEU A 361 -2.54 -2.28 -17.24
C LEU A 361 -3.19 -3.40 -16.44
N HIS A 362 -4.46 -3.65 -16.75
CA HIS A 362 -5.25 -4.73 -16.19
C HIS A 362 -5.75 -5.64 -17.31
N PHE A 363 -5.80 -6.93 -17.00
CA PHE A 363 -6.38 -7.95 -17.84
C PHE A 363 -7.20 -8.91 -16.97
N ASN A 364 -8.50 -9.02 -17.25
CA ASN A 364 -9.45 -9.80 -16.47
C ASN A 364 -10.17 -10.80 -17.37
N LEU A 365 -10.08 -12.08 -17.04
CA LEU A 365 -10.78 -13.19 -17.67
C LEU A 365 -11.74 -13.81 -16.65
N SER A 366 -13.03 -13.58 -16.85
CA SER A 366 -14.08 -14.37 -16.22
C SER A 366 -14.54 -15.43 -17.23
N ASN A 367 -14.70 -16.69 -16.80
CA ASN A 367 -15.41 -17.64 -17.63
C ASN A 367 -16.89 -17.26 -17.59
N GLU A 368 -17.45 -16.90 -18.74
CA GLU A 368 -18.90 -16.88 -18.90
C GLU A 368 -19.36 -18.33 -18.89
N GLU A 369 -19.79 -18.85 -17.73
CA GLU A 369 -20.69 -19.99 -17.74
C GLU A 369 -22.02 -19.52 -18.34
N GLY A 370 -22.18 -19.80 -19.63
CA GLY A 370 -23.37 -19.48 -20.39
C GLY A 370 -24.58 -20.22 -19.85
N THR A 371 -25.38 -19.57 -18.99
CA THR A 371 -26.81 -19.85 -18.90
C THR A 371 -27.53 -19.09 -20.01
N GLY A 372 -27.32 -19.54 -21.25
CA GLY A 372 -28.22 -19.22 -22.35
C GLY A 372 -29.53 -19.97 -22.14
N THR A 373 -30.44 -19.39 -21.37
CA THR A 373 -31.85 -19.81 -21.39
C THR A 373 -32.39 -19.59 -22.80
N THR A 374 -32.55 -20.68 -23.54
CA THR A 374 -33.35 -20.75 -24.76
C THR A 374 -34.73 -20.18 -24.47
N VAL A 375 -35.06 -19.02 -25.06
CA VAL A 375 -36.44 -18.56 -25.17
C VAL A 375 -37.09 -19.44 -26.24
N PRO A 376 -38.15 -20.22 -25.93
CA PRO A 376 -38.91 -20.89 -26.95
C PRO A 376 -39.69 -19.82 -27.71
N THR A 377 -39.46 -19.75 -29.02
CA THR A 377 -40.38 -19.08 -29.95
C THR A 377 -41.65 -19.91 -30.05
N GLU A 378 -42.76 -19.40 -29.54
CA GLU A 378 -44.08 -19.69 -30.12
C GLU A 378 -44.41 -18.64 -31.19
#